data_AF-A0A954JNE2-F1
#
_entry.id   AF-A0A954JNE2-F1
#
_cell.length_a   1.000
_cell.length_b   1.000
_cell.length_c   1.000
_cell.angle_alpha   90.00
_cell.angle_beta   90.00
_cell.angle_gamma   90.00
#
_symmetry.space_group_name_H-M   'P 1'
#
loop_
_entity.id
_entity.type
_entity.pdbx_description
1 polymer ?
#
loop_
_entity_poly.entity_id
_entity_poly.type
_entity_poly.pdbx_seq_one_letter_code
_entity_poly.pdbx_strand_id
1 'polypeptide(L)'
;TSFVVEPFKNAKVSAGGMAERTIDIAEFQVERIPIFKEWGINGIVGFNYLKHVTLVFPGDQETPFWKESRNETSKGARFPLFETDSDFYAKLNLPGGKTIDVLIDTGFSGALSLSSSLLKQLVRDRTAKYVETRHTESASGITKRKNYIVKTVTFAGMRFDDVIVGESTRSHVGLGLLASIRCTLDFPNKQILVDDSNLANAIKLPIDASGLGVRFVAGGTLSVKKIYPGYPASGSQIREGHQILEINGRPVQRLTIQDIRQMLSVAGESVSLKMKANLSEYQMSLKLDRPYEYPPKWDPEDPNAAPRPFPNLDEPARSN
;
A
#
# COMPACT_ATOMS: atom_id res chain seq x y z
N THR A 1 -13.60 -22.67 -1.09
CA THR A 1 -14.10 -22.81 -2.48
C THR A 1 -12.88 -23.01 -3.36
N SER A 2 -12.72 -24.19 -3.95
CA SER A 2 -11.66 -24.45 -4.92
C SER A 2 -12.04 -23.79 -6.25
N PHE A 3 -11.21 -22.86 -6.71
CA PHE A 3 -11.35 -22.29 -8.05
C PHE A 3 -10.62 -23.21 -9.02
N VAL A 4 -11.32 -23.69 -10.05
CA VAL A 4 -10.65 -24.31 -11.20
C VAL A 4 -10.09 -23.17 -12.02
N VAL A 5 -8.77 -23.07 -12.05
CA VAL A 5 -8.03 -22.14 -12.89
C VAL A 5 -7.52 -22.96 -14.06
N GLU A 6 -8.13 -22.81 -15.24
CA GLU A 6 -7.55 -23.39 -16.44
C GLU A 6 -6.52 -22.39 -17.01
N PRO A 7 -5.23 -22.75 -17.07
CA PRO A 7 -4.23 -21.85 -17.62
C PRO A 7 -4.31 -21.87 -19.14
N PHE A 8 -4.52 -20.71 -19.76
CA PHE A 8 -4.16 -20.49 -21.15
C PHE A 8 -2.65 -20.42 -21.25
N LYS A 9 -2.05 -21.56 -21.63
CA LYS A 9 -0.60 -21.61 -21.82
C LYS A 9 -0.19 -20.88 -23.08
N ASN A 10 0.95 -20.19 -23.02
CA ASN A 10 1.55 -19.50 -24.16
C ASN A 10 0.63 -18.45 -24.84
N ALA A 11 -0.20 -17.76 -24.06
CA ALA A 11 -1.00 -16.67 -24.58
C ALA A 11 -0.11 -15.49 -24.97
N LYS A 12 -0.40 -14.90 -26.12
CA LYS A 12 0.25 -13.68 -26.61
C LYS A 12 -0.43 -12.46 -26.00
N VAL A 13 0.32 -11.70 -25.21
CA VAL A 13 -0.19 -10.54 -24.47
C VAL A 13 0.66 -9.32 -24.76
N SER A 14 0.01 -8.21 -25.04
CA SER A 14 0.60 -6.86 -25.02
C SER A 14 -0.23 -5.96 -24.11
N ALA A 15 0.43 -5.03 -23.42
CA ALA A 15 -0.24 -4.05 -22.57
C ALA A 15 0.37 -2.66 -22.81
N GLY A 16 -0.47 -1.63 -22.92
CA GLY A 16 0.00 -0.24 -22.98
C GLY A 16 0.98 0.09 -24.12
N GLY A 17 0.88 -0.57 -25.27
CA GLY A 17 1.79 -0.37 -26.42
C GLY A 17 3.16 -1.05 -26.29
N MET A 18 3.35 -1.90 -25.28
CA MET A 18 4.54 -2.74 -25.12
C MET A 18 4.55 -3.90 -26.13
N ALA A 19 5.73 -4.46 -26.37
CA ALA A 19 5.92 -5.59 -27.25
C ALA A 19 5.12 -6.80 -26.78
N GLU A 20 4.61 -7.58 -27.75
CA GLU A 20 3.92 -8.83 -27.46
C GLU A 20 4.85 -9.81 -26.74
N ARG A 21 4.31 -10.49 -25.71
CA ARG A 21 4.99 -11.52 -24.93
C ARG A 21 4.12 -12.76 -24.84
N THR A 22 4.78 -13.91 -24.87
CA THR A 22 4.14 -15.21 -24.63
C THR A 22 4.20 -15.50 -23.14
N ILE A 23 3.04 -15.54 -22.48
CA ILE A 23 2.92 -15.82 -21.05
C ILE A 23 1.78 -16.81 -20.77
N ASP A 24 1.85 -17.48 -19.63
CA ASP A 24 0.72 -18.27 -19.14
C ASP A 24 -0.28 -17.34 -18.45
N ILE A 25 -1.54 -17.39 -18.87
CA ILE A 25 -2.64 -16.65 -18.26
C ILE A 25 -3.50 -17.63 -17.48
N ALA A 26 -3.82 -17.29 -16.25
CA ALA A 26 -4.82 -17.98 -15.47
C ALA A 26 -6.18 -17.30 -15.70
N GLU A 27 -7.17 -18.03 -16.21
CA GLU A 27 -8.55 -17.54 -16.22
C GLU A 27 -9.18 -17.74 -14.85
N PHE A 28 -9.73 -16.66 -14.32
CA PHE A 28 -10.56 -16.69 -13.12
C PHE A 28 -11.93 -16.19 -13.52
N GLN A 29 -12.99 -16.80 -12.97
CA GLN A 29 -14.32 -16.22 -13.04
C GLN A 29 -14.37 -14.99 -12.13
N VAL A 30 -13.92 -13.86 -12.67
CA VAL A 30 -13.81 -12.56 -12.01
C VAL A 30 -15.14 -12.16 -11.35
N GLU A 31 -16.27 -12.56 -11.93
CA GLU A 31 -17.62 -12.33 -11.42
C GLU A 31 -17.89 -13.04 -10.09
N ARG A 32 -17.15 -14.12 -9.79
CA ARG A 32 -17.24 -14.88 -8.54
C ARG A 32 -16.33 -14.35 -7.44
N ILE A 33 -15.51 -13.33 -7.74
CA ILE A 33 -14.70 -12.62 -6.75
C ILE A 33 -15.38 -11.26 -6.55
N PRO A 34 -16.22 -11.09 -5.50
CA PRO A 34 -17.04 -9.89 -5.33
C PRO A 34 -16.25 -8.59 -5.44
N ILE A 35 -15.03 -8.60 -4.90
CA ILE A 35 -14.13 -7.45 -4.93
C ILE A 35 -13.76 -7.04 -6.36
N PHE A 36 -13.59 -7.97 -7.31
CA PHE A 36 -13.24 -7.63 -8.68
C PHE A 36 -14.44 -7.06 -9.43
N LYS A 37 -15.61 -7.68 -9.27
CA LYS A 37 -16.87 -7.17 -9.84
C LYS A 37 -17.19 -5.76 -9.32
N GLU A 38 -17.10 -5.56 -8.02
CA GLU A 38 -17.31 -4.24 -7.41
C GLU A 38 -16.28 -3.22 -7.90
N TRP A 39 -15.02 -3.65 -8.12
CA TRP A 39 -13.93 -2.76 -8.49
C TRP A 39 -13.85 -2.51 -9.99
N GLY A 40 -14.62 -3.22 -10.80
CA GLY A 40 -14.45 -3.21 -12.24
C GLY A 40 -13.06 -3.71 -12.64
N ILE A 41 -12.44 -4.57 -11.82
CA ILE A 41 -11.17 -5.21 -12.17
C ILE A 41 -11.48 -6.25 -13.23
N ASN A 42 -10.96 -6.06 -14.44
CA ASN A 42 -11.09 -7.03 -15.53
C ASN A 42 -9.96 -8.07 -15.53
N GLY A 43 -8.88 -7.85 -14.78
CA GLY A 43 -7.77 -8.77 -14.68
C GLY A 43 -6.68 -8.26 -13.73
N ILE A 44 -5.79 -9.18 -13.34
CA ILE A 44 -4.58 -8.87 -12.57
C ILE A 44 -3.38 -9.27 -13.42
N VAL A 45 -2.40 -8.38 -13.50
CA VAL A 45 -1.12 -8.66 -14.15
C VAL A 45 -0.12 -9.07 -13.07
N GLY A 46 0.30 -10.34 -13.10
CA GLY A 46 1.23 -10.92 -12.15
C GLY A 46 2.70 -10.84 -12.59
N PHE A 47 3.59 -11.43 -11.80
CA PHE A 47 5.02 -11.43 -12.06
C PHE A 47 5.46 -12.24 -13.28
N ASN A 48 4.63 -13.17 -13.76
CA ASN A 48 4.78 -13.83 -15.05
C ASN A 48 4.91 -12.82 -16.21
N TYR A 49 4.25 -11.66 -16.11
CA TYR A 49 4.40 -10.56 -17.05
C TYR A 49 5.32 -9.46 -16.51
N LEU A 50 5.18 -9.06 -15.24
CA LEU A 50 5.92 -7.92 -14.67
C LEU A 50 7.44 -8.09 -14.76
N LYS A 51 7.95 -9.32 -14.74
CA LYS A 51 9.39 -9.60 -14.89
C LYS A 51 9.99 -9.15 -16.23
N HIS A 52 9.16 -8.74 -17.18
CA HIS A 52 9.56 -8.28 -18.51
C HIS A 52 9.43 -6.77 -18.71
N VAL A 53 8.97 -6.03 -17.70
CA VAL A 53 8.65 -4.60 -17.83
C VAL A 53 9.25 -3.79 -16.70
N THR A 54 9.35 -2.50 -16.93
CA THR A 54 9.77 -1.53 -15.93
C THR A 54 8.56 -0.74 -15.46
N LEU A 55 8.34 -0.67 -14.14
CA LEU A 55 7.27 0.10 -13.53
C LEU A 55 7.83 1.39 -12.92
N VAL A 56 7.37 2.52 -13.39
CA VAL A 56 7.82 3.85 -12.96
C VAL A 56 6.81 4.44 -11.99
N PHE A 57 7.31 4.81 -10.81
CA PHE A 57 6.63 5.61 -9.80
C PHE A 57 7.21 7.03 -9.85
N PRO A 58 6.54 7.97 -10.51
CA PRO A 58 7.04 9.35 -10.65
C PRO A 58 6.98 10.18 -9.35
N GLY A 59 6.34 9.65 -8.29
CA GLY A 59 6.13 10.31 -7.01
C GLY A 59 4.73 10.91 -6.86
N ASP A 60 4.57 11.85 -5.92
CA ASP A 60 3.29 12.25 -5.29
C ASP A 60 2.24 12.96 -6.20
N GLN A 61 2.45 13.05 -7.51
CA GLN A 61 1.61 13.87 -8.39
C GLN A 61 1.24 13.18 -9.72
N GLU A 62 1.75 11.99 -10.00
CA GLU A 62 1.59 11.35 -11.31
C GLU A 62 1.25 9.86 -11.16
N THR A 63 0.39 9.37 -12.07
CA THR A 63 -0.03 7.96 -12.09
C THR A 63 1.17 7.08 -12.45
N PRO A 64 1.42 5.98 -11.72
CA PRO A 64 2.45 5.02 -12.10
C PRO A 64 2.22 4.49 -13.52
N PHE A 65 3.29 4.35 -14.29
CA PHE A 65 3.23 3.90 -15.68
C PHE A 65 4.31 2.88 -15.98
N TRP A 66 4.10 2.14 -17.06
CA TRP A 66 4.90 0.98 -17.43
C TRP A 66 5.67 1.34 -18.70
N LYS A 67 6.89 0.84 -18.83
CA LYS A 67 7.69 1.00 -20.05
C LYS A 67 8.54 -0.23 -20.31
N GLU A 68 8.96 -0.40 -21.56
CA GLU A 68 9.96 -1.40 -21.92
C GLU A 68 11.24 -1.15 -21.14
N SER A 69 11.83 -2.23 -20.62
CA SER A 69 13.14 -2.12 -19.98
C SER A 69 14.18 -1.74 -21.03
N ARG A 70 14.82 -0.62 -20.78
CA ARG A 70 16.03 -0.19 -21.46
C ARG A 70 17.12 -0.20 -20.40
N ASN A 71 18.36 -0.49 -20.78
CA ASN A 71 19.50 -0.28 -19.89
C ASN A 71 19.54 1.20 -19.52
N GLU A 72 18.88 1.55 -18.41
CA GLU A 72 18.77 2.92 -17.97
C GLU A 72 20.11 3.33 -17.37
N THR A 73 20.77 4.25 -18.07
CA THR A 73 21.96 4.96 -17.61
C THR A 73 21.60 6.13 -16.70
N SER A 74 20.36 6.19 -16.21
CA SER A 74 19.86 7.27 -15.36
C SER A 74 20.74 7.43 -14.12
N LYS A 75 20.95 8.70 -13.73
CA LYS A 75 21.58 9.07 -12.46
C LYS A 75 20.60 8.74 -11.33
N GLY A 76 21.08 8.11 -10.26
CA GLY A 76 20.27 7.69 -9.13
C GLY A 76 20.86 6.48 -8.40
N ALA A 77 20.49 6.32 -7.13
CA ALA A 77 20.85 5.19 -6.30
C ALA A 77 20.16 3.92 -6.80
N ARG A 78 20.91 2.82 -6.77
CA ARG A 78 20.46 1.50 -7.22
C ARG A 78 20.37 0.58 -6.04
N PHE A 79 19.21 -0.06 -5.87
CA PHE A 79 18.98 -1.07 -4.85
C PHE A 79 18.63 -2.40 -5.52
N PRO A 80 19.13 -3.53 -5.01
CA PRO A 80 18.87 -4.83 -5.62
C PRO A 80 17.41 -5.25 -5.40
N LEU A 81 16.80 -5.77 -6.48
CA LEU A 81 15.70 -6.72 -6.40
C LEU A 81 16.26 -8.14 -6.52
N PHE A 82 15.57 -9.09 -5.92
CA PHE A 82 15.90 -10.51 -6.06
C PHE A 82 14.64 -11.29 -6.36
N GLU A 83 14.78 -12.30 -7.21
CA GLU A 83 13.68 -13.13 -7.69
C GLU A 83 13.72 -14.47 -6.96
N THR A 84 12.59 -14.91 -6.43
CA THR A 84 12.45 -16.21 -5.76
C THR A 84 11.06 -16.75 -6.05
N ASP A 85 10.96 -17.99 -6.54
CA ASP A 85 9.70 -18.64 -6.91
C ASP A 85 8.80 -17.79 -7.84
N SER A 86 9.42 -17.05 -8.77
CA SER A 86 8.78 -16.09 -9.69
C SER A 86 8.21 -14.82 -9.05
N ASP A 87 8.46 -14.58 -7.77
CA ASP A 87 8.15 -13.33 -7.06
C ASP A 87 9.39 -12.45 -6.94
N PHE A 88 9.20 -11.13 -6.84
CA PHE A 88 10.28 -10.17 -6.63
C PHE A 88 10.30 -9.61 -5.22
N TYR A 89 11.48 -9.54 -4.65
CA TYR A 89 11.73 -9.12 -3.29
C TYR A 89 12.79 -8.02 -3.25
N ALA A 90 12.78 -7.26 -2.15
CA ALA A 90 13.76 -6.23 -1.85
C ALA A 90 14.15 -6.29 -0.36
N LYS A 91 15.24 -5.63 0.00
CA LYS A 91 15.65 -5.47 1.40
C LYS A 91 14.86 -4.33 2.07
N LEU A 92 14.34 -4.59 3.26
CA LEU A 92 13.77 -3.59 4.16
C LEU A 92 14.55 -3.58 5.47
N ASN A 93 15.04 -2.42 5.88
CA ASN A 93 15.61 -2.24 7.20
C ASN A 93 14.52 -1.82 8.19
N LEU A 94 14.53 -2.46 9.34
CA LEU A 94 13.63 -2.27 10.46
C LEU A 94 14.38 -1.58 11.62
N PRO A 95 13.67 -1.12 12.65
CA PRO A 95 14.30 -0.62 13.87
C PRO A 95 15.27 -1.65 14.46
N GLY A 96 16.33 -1.16 15.12
CA GLY A 96 17.38 -2.01 15.70
C GLY A 96 18.36 -2.60 14.69
N GLY A 97 18.40 -2.08 13.46
CA GLY A 97 19.38 -2.46 12.44
C GLY A 97 19.09 -3.80 11.74
N LYS A 98 17.90 -4.39 11.96
CA LYS A 98 17.50 -5.64 11.30
C LYS A 98 17.13 -5.40 9.85
N THR A 99 17.67 -6.22 8.95
CA THR A 99 17.25 -6.26 7.55
C THR A 99 16.43 -7.53 7.30
N ILE A 100 15.33 -7.40 6.55
CA ILE A 100 14.51 -8.52 6.10
C ILE A 100 14.26 -8.45 4.59
N ASP A 101 13.83 -9.57 4.04
CA ASP A 101 13.32 -9.66 2.68
C ASP A 101 11.82 -9.39 2.68
N VAL A 102 11.38 -8.52 1.78
CA VAL A 102 9.97 -8.16 1.61
C VAL A 102 9.57 -8.35 0.16
N LEU A 103 8.43 -9.01 -0.04
CA LEU A 103 7.81 -9.14 -1.36
C LEU A 103 7.41 -7.73 -1.85
N ILE A 104 7.66 -7.46 -3.12
CA ILE A 104 7.09 -6.29 -3.81
C ILE A 104 5.67 -6.64 -4.21
N ASP A 105 4.67 -5.98 -3.62
CA ASP A 105 3.27 -6.22 -3.90
C ASP A 105 2.59 -4.95 -4.44
N THR A 106 2.64 -4.78 -5.76
CA THR A 106 1.98 -3.66 -6.44
C THR A 106 0.45 -3.77 -6.44
N GLY A 107 -0.11 -4.92 -6.03
CA GLY A 107 -1.54 -5.12 -5.83
C GLY A 107 -2.02 -4.68 -4.44
N PHE A 108 -1.11 -4.52 -3.48
CA PHE A 108 -1.43 -4.05 -2.13
C PHE A 108 -1.46 -2.53 -2.04
N SER A 109 -2.62 -1.96 -1.72
CA SER A 109 -2.84 -0.51 -1.66
C SER A 109 -2.31 0.19 -0.41
N GLY A 110 -1.92 -0.57 0.62
CA GLY A 110 -1.29 -0.06 1.83
C GLY A 110 0.22 0.12 1.70
N ALA A 111 0.85 0.62 2.75
CA ALA A 111 2.27 0.93 2.76
C ALA A 111 3.15 -0.31 2.98
N LEU A 112 2.94 -0.98 4.10
CA LEU A 112 3.77 -2.10 4.54
C LEU A 112 2.93 -3.12 5.29
N SER A 113 3.30 -4.38 5.10
CA SER A 113 2.75 -5.52 5.80
C SER A 113 3.90 -6.33 6.37
N LEU A 114 3.81 -6.74 7.63
CA LEU A 114 4.83 -7.57 8.27
C LEU A 114 4.21 -8.81 8.88
N SER A 115 5.00 -9.88 8.94
CA SER A 115 4.58 -11.13 9.57
C SER A 115 4.22 -10.94 11.05
N SER A 116 3.26 -11.73 11.54
CA SER A 116 2.85 -11.74 12.95
C SER A 116 4.01 -11.91 13.93
N SER A 117 4.95 -12.80 13.62
CA SER A 117 6.12 -13.09 14.47
C SER A 117 7.02 -11.87 14.59
N LEU A 118 7.26 -11.18 13.48
CA LEU A 118 8.09 -9.98 13.43
C LEU A 118 7.43 -8.80 14.15
N LEU A 119 6.13 -8.59 13.98
CA LEU A 119 5.40 -7.52 14.68
C LEU A 119 5.40 -7.73 16.19
N LYS A 120 5.13 -8.96 16.65
CA LYS A 120 5.22 -9.31 18.07
C LYS A 120 6.61 -8.99 18.63
N GLN A 121 7.65 -9.24 17.85
CA GLN A 121 9.00 -8.89 18.25
C GLN A 121 9.22 -7.38 18.32
N LEU A 122 8.87 -6.62 17.28
CA LEU A 122 9.03 -5.16 17.29
C LEU A 122 8.25 -4.49 18.43
N VAL A 123 7.11 -5.05 18.83
CA VAL A 123 6.38 -4.62 20.03
C VAL A 123 7.17 -4.91 21.30
N ARG A 124 7.74 -6.11 21.45
CA ARG A 124 8.62 -6.44 22.61
C ARG A 124 9.84 -5.55 22.70
N ASP A 125 10.38 -5.16 21.55
CA ASP A 125 11.53 -4.28 21.41
C ASP A 125 11.16 -2.79 21.53
N ARG A 126 9.86 -2.48 21.75
CA ARG A 126 9.31 -1.12 21.91
C ARG A 126 9.48 -0.22 20.69
N THR A 127 9.69 -0.80 19.52
CA THR A 127 9.83 -0.10 18.23
C THR A 127 8.58 -0.24 17.35
N ALA A 128 7.54 -0.91 17.86
CA ALA A 128 6.20 -0.89 17.29
C ALA A 128 5.13 -0.79 18.38
N LYS A 129 4.00 -0.15 18.06
CA LYS A 129 2.83 -0.04 18.94
C LYS A 129 1.57 -0.49 18.22
N TYR A 130 0.75 -1.30 18.89
CA TYR A 130 -0.57 -1.66 18.37
C TYR A 130 -1.45 -0.43 18.29
N VAL A 131 -2.28 -0.36 17.25
CA VAL A 131 -3.15 0.78 16.97
C VAL A 131 -4.61 0.36 16.99
N GLU A 132 -4.98 -0.56 16.10
CA GLU A 132 -6.36 -0.94 15.85
C GLU A 132 -6.45 -2.27 15.11
N THR A 133 -7.68 -2.76 14.93
CA THR A 133 -7.97 -3.88 14.03
C THR A 133 -8.95 -3.40 12.94
N ARG A 134 -8.58 -3.53 11.67
CA ARG A 134 -9.45 -3.20 10.53
C ARG A 134 -9.93 -4.45 9.81
N HIS A 135 -11.08 -4.34 9.14
CA HIS A 135 -11.55 -5.35 8.19
C HIS A 135 -10.98 -5.04 6.79
N THR A 136 -10.17 -5.94 6.26
CA THR A 136 -9.56 -5.82 4.92
C THR A 136 -10.19 -6.85 3.98
N GLU A 137 -10.55 -6.41 2.78
CA GLU A 137 -11.00 -7.29 1.70
C GLU A 137 -9.86 -7.59 0.75
N SER A 138 -9.78 -8.84 0.30
CA SER A 138 -8.80 -9.35 -0.64
C SER A 138 -9.48 -10.30 -1.63
N ALA A 139 -8.75 -10.78 -2.64
CA ALA A 139 -9.24 -11.86 -3.51
C ALA A 139 -9.62 -13.13 -2.71
N SER A 140 -8.98 -13.37 -1.56
CA SER A 140 -9.31 -14.46 -0.63
C SER A 140 -10.47 -14.19 0.33
N GLY A 141 -11.11 -13.02 0.25
CA GLY A 141 -12.25 -12.63 1.09
C GLY A 141 -11.90 -11.59 2.16
N ILE A 142 -12.82 -11.45 3.14
CA ILE A 142 -12.74 -10.46 4.23
C ILE A 142 -11.95 -11.05 5.39
N THR A 143 -10.89 -10.37 5.81
CA THR A 143 -10.07 -10.75 6.97
C THR A 143 -9.99 -9.59 7.97
N LYS A 144 -9.85 -9.93 9.25
CA LYS A 144 -9.51 -8.95 10.29
C LYS A 144 -8.00 -8.82 10.33
N ARG A 145 -7.52 -7.58 10.26
CA ARG A 145 -6.11 -7.24 10.19
C ARG A 145 -5.76 -6.28 11.32
N LYS A 146 -4.80 -6.66 12.17
CA LYS A 146 -4.25 -5.76 13.19
C LYS A 146 -3.28 -4.80 12.53
N ASN A 147 -3.35 -3.53 12.93
CA ASN A 147 -2.44 -2.50 12.49
C ASN A 147 -1.57 -2.04 13.67
N TYR A 148 -0.33 -1.71 13.35
CA TYR A 148 0.69 -1.23 14.26
C TYR A 148 1.31 0.03 13.66
N ILE A 149 1.87 0.91 14.49
CA ILE A 149 2.83 1.92 14.05
C ILE A 149 4.23 1.34 14.28
N VAL A 150 5.09 1.33 13.27
CA VAL A 150 6.50 0.98 13.39
C VAL A 150 7.32 2.27 13.35
N LYS A 151 8.19 2.46 14.34
CA LYS A 151 8.92 3.72 14.58
C LYS A 151 9.65 4.24 13.36
N THR A 152 10.43 3.38 12.74
CA THR A 152 11.21 3.72 11.54
C THR A 152 11.39 2.49 10.67
N VAL A 153 11.26 2.65 9.36
CA VAL A 153 11.73 1.65 8.39
C VAL A 153 12.56 2.33 7.31
N THR A 154 13.47 1.59 6.67
CA THR A 154 14.21 2.08 5.50
C THR A 154 14.01 1.13 4.34
N PHE A 155 13.50 1.65 3.24
CA PHE A 155 13.25 0.91 2.01
C PHE A 155 13.90 1.65 0.84
N ALA A 156 14.71 0.95 0.04
CA ALA A 156 15.41 1.54 -1.10
C ALA A 156 16.15 2.85 -0.73
N GLY A 157 16.86 2.85 0.41
CA GLY A 157 17.59 4.02 0.93
C GLY A 157 16.72 5.11 1.57
N MET A 158 15.40 5.05 1.40
CA MET A 158 14.47 6.06 1.92
C MET A 158 14.02 5.70 3.33
N ARG A 159 14.16 6.64 4.27
CA ARG A 159 13.68 6.50 5.65
C ARG A 159 12.21 6.92 5.74
N PHE A 160 11.41 6.10 6.42
CA PHE A 160 10.03 6.40 6.76
C PHE A 160 9.84 6.31 8.26
N ASP A 161 9.22 7.33 8.85
CA ASP A 161 8.92 7.36 10.28
C ASP A 161 7.43 7.14 10.54
N ASP A 162 7.13 6.52 11.68
CA ASP A 162 5.78 6.26 12.18
C ASP A 162 4.88 5.59 11.13
N VAL A 163 5.38 4.51 10.52
CA VAL A 163 4.68 3.82 9.43
C VAL A 163 3.57 2.94 9.97
N ILE A 164 2.35 3.11 9.45
CA ILE A 164 1.26 2.16 9.71
C ILE A 164 1.54 0.86 8.96
N VAL A 165 1.72 -0.21 9.72
CA VAL A 165 2.02 -1.57 9.25
C VAL A 165 0.88 -2.48 9.64
N GLY A 166 0.31 -3.17 8.68
CA GLY A 166 -0.68 -4.20 8.97
C GLY A 166 -0.03 -5.58 9.15
N GLU A 167 -0.62 -6.40 9.99
CA GLU A 167 -0.23 -7.81 10.17
C GLU A 167 -0.62 -8.65 8.94
N SER A 168 0.26 -9.55 8.52
CA SER A 168 0.03 -10.48 7.42
C SER A 168 0.75 -11.80 7.66
N THR A 169 0.53 -12.78 6.79
CA THR A 169 1.28 -14.05 6.80
C THR A 169 2.68 -13.87 6.22
N ARG A 170 2.82 -13.05 5.16
CA ARG A 170 4.10 -12.71 4.52
C ARG A 170 4.35 -11.21 4.55
N SER A 171 5.60 -10.82 4.79
CA SER A 171 6.01 -9.41 4.76
C SER A 171 6.09 -8.90 3.33
N HIS A 172 5.48 -7.74 3.05
CA HIS A 172 5.45 -7.16 1.71
C HIS A 172 5.32 -5.64 1.74
N VAL A 173 5.93 -4.98 0.76
CA VAL A 173 5.85 -3.54 0.50
C VAL A 173 4.79 -3.29 -0.56
N GLY A 174 3.89 -2.35 -0.29
CA GLY A 174 2.81 -1.99 -1.20
C GLY A 174 2.91 -0.59 -1.79
N LEU A 175 1.86 -0.21 -2.50
CA LEU A 175 1.74 1.08 -3.18
C LEU A 175 1.85 2.27 -2.24
N GLY A 176 1.52 2.14 -0.95
CA GLY A 176 1.64 3.25 -0.01
C GLY A 176 3.09 3.72 0.19
N LEU A 177 4.06 2.81 0.15
CA LEU A 177 5.49 3.17 0.16
C LEU A 177 5.98 3.48 -1.26
N LEU A 178 5.69 2.60 -2.22
CA LEU A 178 6.21 2.74 -3.59
C LEU A 178 5.79 4.06 -4.25
N ALA A 179 4.55 4.51 -4.05
CA ALA A 179 4.06 5.75 -4.63
C ALA A 179 4.49 7.01 -3.87
N SER A 180 5.07 6.87 -2.67
CA SER A 180 5.62 7.99 -1.89
C SER A 180 7.09 8.30 -2.22
N ILE A 181 7.70 7.48 -3.07
CA ILE A 181 9.07 7.67 -3.53
C ILE A 181 9.06 7.79 -5.06
N ARG A 182 9.94 8.65 -5.58
CA ARG A 182 10.22 8.67 -7.01
C ARG A 182 11.18 7.53 -7.32
N CYS A 183 10.63 6.41 -7.77
CA CYS A 183 11.41 5.21 -8.05
C CYS A 183 10.98 4.48 -9.32
N THR A 184 11.86 3.67 -9.84
CA THR A 184 11.59 2.76 -10.95
C THR A 184 11.89 1.33 -10.52
N LEU A 185 10.90 0.45 -10.57
CA LEU A 185 11.06 -0.99 -10.41
C LEU A 185 11.41 -1.59 -11.77
N ASP A 186 12.68 -1.87 -11.98
CA ASP A 186 13.19 -2.46 -13.21
C ASP A 186 13.39 -3.96 -13.00
N PHE A 187 12.28 -4.70 -13.13
CA PHE A 187 12.26 -6.14 -12.88
C PHE A 187 13.21 -6.93 -13.80
N PRO A 188 13.32 -6.64 -15.12
CA PRO A 188 14.25 -7.33 -16.00
C PRO A 188 15.71 -7.23 -15.55
N ASN A 189 16.12 -6.06 -15.05
CA ASN A 189 17.48 -5.83 -14.54
C ASN A 189 17.59 -6.03 -13.02
N LYS A 190 16.53 -6.50 -12.37
CA LYS A 190 16.49 -6.84 -10.94
C LYS A 190 16.97 -5.69 -10.05
N GLN A 191 16.46 -4.49 -10.28
CA GLN A 191 16.86 -3.29 -9.54
C GLN A 191 15.71 -2.33 -9.28
N ILE A 192 15.86 -1.56 -8.19
CA ILE A 192 15.09 -0.35 -7.91
C ILE A 192 16.01 0.83 -8.16
N LEU A 193 15.59 1.74 -9.04
CA LEU A 193 16.26 3.01 -9.26
C LEU A 193 15.52 4.08 -8.46
N VAL A 194 16.22 4.83 -7.62
CA VAL A 194 15.65 5.91 -6.80
C VAL A 194 16.31 7.23 -7.18
N ASP A 195 15.51 8.30 -7.27
CA ASP A 195 16.04 9.65 -7.46
C ASP A 195 16.76 10.12 -6.19
N ASP A 196 18.05 10.41 -6.31
CA ASP A 196 18.93 10.77 -5.19
C ASP A 196 18.52 12.06 -4.47
N SER A 197 17.74 12.92 -5.12
CA SER A 197 17.37 14.25 -4.61
C SER A 197 16.63 14.22 -3.27
N ASN A 198 16.06 13.08 -2.85
CA ASN A 198 15.29 12.95 -1.62
C ASN A 198 15.84 11.96 -0.58
N LEU A 199 16.99 11.31 -0.83
CA LEU A 199 17.53 10.27 0.08
C LEU A 199 17.84 10.75 1.51
N ALA A 200 18.03 12.05 1.71
CA ALA A 200 18.38 12.63 3.01
C ALA A 200 17.19 12.86 3.95
N ASN A 201 15.95 12.90 3.45
CA ASN A 201 14.79 13.32 4.23
C ASN A 201 13.91 12.13 4.62
N ALA A 202 13.50 12.09 5.89
CA ALA A 202 12.50 11.12 6.34
C ALA A 202 11.13 11.46 5.75
N ILE A 203 10.47 10.47 5.15
CA ILE A 203 9.12 10.59 4.62
C ILE A 203 8.10 10.25 5.70
N LYS A 204 7.10 11.13 5.84
CA LYS A 204 5.89 10.86 6.62
C LYS A 204 4.74 10.54 5.69
N LEU A 205 4.15 9.36 5.84
CA LEU A 205 3.02 8.95 5.01
C LEU A 205 1.73 9.61 5.49
N PRO A 206 0.82 10.00 4.58
CA PRO A 206 -0.50 10.49 4.96
C PRO A 206 -1.30 9.38 5.63
N ILE A 207 -1.63 9.56 6.91
CA ILE A 207 -2.45 8.61 7.68
C ILE A 207 -3.88 9.12 7.75
N ASP A 208 -4.82 8.36 7.21
CA ASP A 208 -6.24 8.72 7.22
C ASP A 208 -6.74 9.11 8.63
N ALA A 209 -7.41 10.25 8.69
CA ALA A 209 -8.07 10.80 9.88
C ALA A 209 -9.57 11.03 9.62
N SER A 210 -10.09 10.55 8.48
CA SER A 210 -11.51 10.68 8.14
C SER A 210 -12.31 9.41 8.48
N GLY A 211 -11.70 8.23 8.33
CA GLY A 211 -12.40 6.95 8.36
C GLY A 211 -13.03 6.56 7.03
N LEU A 212 -12.72 7.25 5.93
CA LEU A 212 -13.26 6.96 4.61
C LEU A 212 -12.30 6.07 3.80
N GLY A 213 -12.72 4.85 3.51
CA GLY A 213 -12.15 4.05 2.44
C GLY A 213 -12.74 4.51 1.11
N VAL A 214 -11.98 5.28 0.32
CA VAL A 214 -12.45 5.84 -0.97
C VAL A 214 -11.78 5.17 -2.16
N ARG A 215 -12.44 5.23 -3.32
CA ARG A 215 -11.88 4.78 -4.59
C ARG A 215 -12.44 5.57 -5.76
N PHE A 216 -11.66 5.67 -6.83
CA PHE A 216 -12.21 6.06 -8.12
C PHE A 216 -12.97 4.88 -8.73
N VAL A 217 -14.16 5.15 -9.28
CA VAL A 217 -14.93 4.22 -10.11
C VAL A 217 -14.89 4.68 -11.58
N ALA A 218 -15.39 3.84 -12.49
CA ALA A 218 -15.45 4.16 -13.92
C ALA A 218 -16.03 5.56 -14.16
N GLY A 219 -15.40 6.33 -15.06
CA GLY A 219 -15.75 7.74 -15.31
C GLY A 219 -15.15 8.76 -14.34
N GLY A 220 -14.17 8.36 -13.51
CA GLY A 220 -13.38 9.29 -12.68
C GLY A 220 -14.12 9.82 -11.44
N THR A 221 -15.20 9.15 -11.01
CA THR A 221 -15.96 9.54 -9.83
C THR A 221 -15.36 8.94 -8.56
N LEU A 222 -15.19 9.73 -7.51
CA LEU A 222 -14.72 9.24 -6.21
C LEU A 222 -15.92 8.73 -5.39
N SER A 223 -15.90 7.46 -4.98
CA SER A 223 -16.96 6.83 -4.20
C SER A 223 -16.45 6.33 -2.85
N VAL A 224 -17.28 6.49 -1.81
CA VAL A 224 -17.07 5.92 -0.49
C VAL A 224 -17.31 4.42 -0.57
N LYS A 225 -16.24 3.66 -0.47
CA LYS A 225 -16.32 2.20 -0.43
C LYS A 225 -16.57 1.68 0.97
N LYS A 226 -15.92 2.28 1.96
CA LYS A 226 -15.93 1.78 3.34
C LYS A 226 -15.96 2.91 4.34
N ILE A 227 -16.64 2.68 5.46
CA ILE A 227 -16.58 3.56 6.62
C ILE A 227 -15.98 2.78 7.79
N TYR A 228 -14.87 3.29 8.31
CA TYR A 228 -14.18 2.66 9.44
C TYR A 228 -14.82 3.06 10.78
N PRO A 229 -15.25 2.11 11.62
CA PRO A 229 -15.81 2.41 12.93
C PRO A 229 -14.82 3.18 13.83
N GLY A 230 -15.34 4.11 14.63
CA GLY A 230 -14.54 4.91 15.58
C GLY A 230 -13.88 6.15 14.98
N TYR A 231 -14.03 6.38 13.67
CA TYR A 231 -13.57 7.58 12.97
C TYR A 231 -14.72 8.56 12.71
N PRO A 232 -14.43 9.84 12.42
CA PRO A 232 -15.45 10.87 12.20
C PRO A 232 -16.52 10.50 11.17
N ALA A 233 -16.14 9.88 10.05
CA ALA A 233 -17.10 9.48 9.02
C ALA A 233 -18.19 8.53 9.54
N SER A 234 -17.87 7.66 10.52
CA SER A 234 -18.82 6.71 11.09
C SER A 234 -19.94 7.35 11.92
N GLY A 235 -19.69 8.52 12.50
CA GLY A 235 -20.68 9.31 13.23
C GLY A 235 -21.43 10.33 12.36
N SER A 236 -21.18 10.36 11.06
CA SER A 236 -21.74 11.35 10.13
C SER A 236 -22.93 10.81 9.32
N GLN A 237 -23.45 11.61 8.39
CA GLN A 237 -24.46 11.19 7.40
C GLN A 237 -23.87 10.44 6.19
N ILE A 238 -22.54 10.33 6.08
CA ILE A 238 -21.87 9.65 4.96
C ILE A 238 -22.18 8.15 5.02
N ARG A 239 -22.43 7.51 3.88
CA ARG A 239 -22.66 6.06 3.75
C ARG A 239 -21.82 5.50 2.61
N GLU A 240 -21.57 4.20 2.67
CA GLU A 240 -20.97 3.47 1.55
C GLU A 240 -21.84 3.64 0.29
N GLY A 241 -21.21 3.78 -0.86
CA GLY A 241 -21.85 4.10 -2.14
C GLY A 241 -22.01 5.60 -2.40
N HIS A 242 -21.96 6.47 -1.38
CA HIS A 242 -21.99 7.92 -1.61
C HIS A 242 -20.81 8.37 -2.48
N GLN A 243 -21.03 9.37 -3.33
CA GLN A 243 -20.00 9.94 -4.18
C GLN A 243 -19.49 11.25 -3.58
N ILE A 244 -18.18 11.44 -3.61
CA ILE A 244 -17.54 12.70 -3.24
C ILE A 244 -17.29 13.46 -4.55
N LEU A 245 -17.86 14.65 -4.67
CA LEU A 245 -17.74 15.51 -5.85
C LEU A 245 -16.60 16.52 -5.67
N GLU A 246 -16.47 17.08 -4.47
CA GLU A 246 -15.44 18.07 -4.13
C GLU A 246 -14.93 17.85 -2.71
N ILE A 247 -13.64 18.17 -2.51
CA ILE A 247 -12.99 18.26 -1.19
C ILE A 247 -12.40 19.65 -1.07
N ASN A 248 -12.79 20.40 -0.04
CA ASN A 248 -12.39 21.78 0.19
C ASN A 248 -12.61 22.69 -1.05
N GLY A 249 -13.75 22.51 -1.73
CA GLY A 249 -14.12 23.26 -2.94
C GLY A 249 -13.33 22.88 -4.20
N ARG A 250 -12.47 21.85 -4.14
CA ARG A 250 -11.73 21.34 -5.30
C ARG A 250 -12.44 20.12 -5.88
N PRO A 251 -12.82 20.12 -7.18
CA PRO A 251 -13.41 18.95 -7.83
C PRO A 251 -12.48 17.74 -7.80
N VAL A 252 -13.00 16.56 -7.45
CA VAL A 252 -12.19 15.33 -7.35
C VAL A 252 -11.56 14.92 -8.68
N GLN A 253 -12.10 15.33 -9.82
CA GLN A 253 -11.54 15.06 -11.15
C GLN A 253 -10.20 15.78 -11.38
N ARG A 254 -9.86 16.76 -10.54
CA ARG A 254 -8.58 17.49 -10.56
C ARG A 254 -7.66 17.07 -9.42
N LEU A 255 -8.00 16.01 -8.70
CA LEU A 255 -7.23 15.51 -7.56
C LEU A 255 -6.71 14.11 -7.87
N THR A 256 -5.45 13.88 -7.55
CA THR A 256 -4.89 12.53 -7.47
C THR A 256 -5.40 11.83 -6.22
N ILE A 257 -5.27 10.51 -6.16
CA ILE A 257 -5.57 9.76 -4.92
C ILE A 257 -4.66 10.19 -3.76
N GLN A 258 -3.43 10.65 -4.05
CA GLN A 258 -2.51 11.15 -3.04
C GLN A 258 -2.96 12.50 -2.49
N ASP A 259 -3.42 13.43 -3.34
CA ASP A 259 -4.01 14.69 -2.88
C ASP A 259 -5.17 14.43 -1.92
N ILE A 260 -6.06 13.49 -2.28
CA ILE A 260 -7.20 13.10 -1.45
C ILE A 260 -6.73 12.53 -0.11
N ARG A 261 -5.75 11.60 -0.12
CA ARG A 261 -5.19 11.02 1.11
C ARG A 261 -4.56 12.09 2.00
N GLN A 262 -3.83 13.03 1.42
CA GLN A 262 -3.23 14.15 2.15
C GLN A 262 -4.29 15.02 2.80
N MET A 263 -5.33 15.43 2.05
CA MET A 263 -6.43 16.24 2.55
C MET A 263 -7.20 15.56 3.70
N LEU A 264 -7.35 14.23 3.64
CA LEU A 264 -8.05 13.45 4.68
C LEU A 264 -7.15 13.02 5.86
N SER A 265 -5.88 13.42 5.87
CA SER A 265 -4.90 12.99 6.89
C SER A 265 -4.65 13.99 8.02
N VAL A 266 -5.16 15.22 7.94
CA VAL A 266 -4.80 16.27 8.91
C VAL A 266 -5.76 16.23 10.11
N ALA A 267 -5.48 15.37 11.09
CA ALA A 267 -6.28 15.31 12.32
C ALA A 267 -6.30 16.67 13.04
N GLY A 268 -7.46 17.02 13.60
CA GLY A 268 -7.68 18.33 14.20
C GLY A 268 -8.11 19.42 13.21
N GLU A 269 -8.11 19.16 11.91
CA GLU A 269 -8.68 20.06 10.89
C GLU A 269 -10.09 19.64 10.47
N SER A 270 -10.81 20.51 9.77
CA SER A 270 -12.09 20.16 9.14
C SER A 270 -11.96 20.17 7.63
N VAL A 271 -12.60 19.21 6.96
CA VAL A 271 -12.71 19.17 5.50
C VAL A 271 -14.15 19.41 5.07
N SER A 272 -14.34 20.30 4.08
CA SER A 272 -15.62 20.48 3.43
C SER A 272 -15.78 19.45 2.32
N LEU A 273 -16.84 18.64 2.39
CA LEU A 273 -17.16 17.63 1.39
C LEU A 273 -18.45 18.03 0.68
N LYS A 274 -18.40 18.13 -0.65
CA LYS A 274 -19.59 18.13 -1.49
C LYS A 274 -19.82 16.70 -1.94
N MET A 275 -21.00 16.16 -1.64
CA MET A 275 -21.31 14.75 -1.82
C MET A 275 -22.60 14.57 -2.60
N LYS A 276 -22.75 13.39 -3.21
CA LYS A 276 -23.97 12.96 -3.87
C LYS A 276 -24.42 11.62 -3.28
N ALA A 277 -25.66 11.59 -2.80
CA ALA A 277 -26.35 10.38 -2.38
C ALA A 277 -27.57 10.18 -3.30
N ASN A 278 -27.60 9.06 -4.02
CA ASN A 278 -28.60 8.79 -5.05
C ASN A 278 -28.67 9.96 -6.07
N LEU A 279 -29.79 10.69 -6.10
CA LEU A 279 -30.03 11.82 -7.01
C LEU A 279 -29.84 13.19 -6.36
N SER A 280 -29.49 13.25 -5.06
CA SER A 280 -29.39 14.50 -4.31
C SER A 280 -27.94 14.83 -3.96
N GLU A 281 -27.58 16.09 -4.11
CA GLU A 281 -26.31 16.63 -3.63
C GLU A 281 -26.49 17.24 -2.24
N TYR A 282 -25.46 17.13 -1.40
CA TYR A 282 -25.40 17.79 -0.11
C TYR A 282 -23.96 18.19 0.21
N GLN A 283 -23.81 19.16 1.09
CA GLN A 283 -22.51 19.58 1.58
C GLN A 283 -22.42 19.37 3.08
N MET A 284 -21.24 19.02 3.56
CA MET A 284 -20.97 18.90 4.99
C MET A 284 -19.53 19.24 5.32
N SER A 285 -19.30 19.55 6.60
CA SER A 285 -17.96 19.66 7.18
C SER A 285 -17.69 18.42 8.03
N LEU A 286 -16.55 17.77 7.81
CA LEU A 286 -16.10 16.62 8.58
C LEU A 286 -14.88 17.03 9.40
N LYS A 287 -15.00 17.05 10.73
CA LYS A 287 -13.85 17.24 11.62
C LYS A 287 -13.00 15.97 11.61
N LEU A 288 -11.78 16.06 11.12
CA LEU A 288 -10.85 14.94 11.03
C LEU A 288 -10.26 14.61 12.40
N ASP A 289 -10.20 13.33 12.72
CA ASP A 289 -9.62 12.82 13.95
C ASP A 289 -9.26 11.33 13.83
N ARG A 290 -8.38 10.86 14.71
CA ARG A 290 -8.00 9.44 14.79
C ARG A 290 -8.39 8.89 16.16
N PRO A 291 -8.81 7.62 16.23
CA PRO A 291 -9.10 6.97 17.51
C PRO A 291 -7.84 6.61 18.31
N TYR A 292 -6.66 7.12 17.91
CA TYR A 292 -5.36 6.85 18.53
C TYR A 292 -4.42 8.05 18.34
N GLU A 293 -3.43 8.15 19.23
CA GLU A 293 -2.38 9.16 19.16
C GLU A 293 -1.45 8.88 17.96
N TYR A 294 -1.24 9.89 17.12
CA TYR A 294 -0.32 9.85 15.99
C TYR A 294 0.39 11.20 15.78
N PRO A 295 1.72 11.24 15.69
CA PRO A 295 2.64 10.12 15.92
C PRO A 295 2.58 9.65 17.38
N PRO A 296 2.84 8.37 17.65
CA PRO A 296 2.78 7.87 19.01
C PRO A 296 3.96 8.40 19.81
N LYS A 297 3.79 8.63 21.11
CA LYS A 297 4.92 8.93 21.99
C LYS A 297 5.79 7.68 22.13
N TRP A 298 7.00 7.71 21.60
CA TRP A 298 7.96 6.63 21.78
C TRP A 298 8.59 6.69 23.16
N ASP A 299 8.86 5.51 23.73
CA ASP A 299 9.65 5.44 24.96
C ASP A 299 11.07 5.97 24.64
N PRO A 300 11.71 6.71 25.56
CA PRO A 300 13.09 7.14 25.36
C PRO A 300 13.97 5.93 25.10
N GLU A 301 14.85 6.04 24.09
CA GLU A 301 15.83 4.99 23.82
C GLU A 301 16.74 4.86 25.03
N ASP A 302 16.89 3.65 25.57
CA ASP A 302 17.93 3.37 26.55
C ASP A 302 19.26 3.26 25.80
N PRO A 303 20.18 4.22 25.94
CA PRO A 303 21.43 4.23 25.20
C PRO A 303 22.34 3.04 25.54
N ASN A 304 22.05 2.31 26.62
CA ASN A 304 22.83 1.16 27.09
C ASN A 304 22.18 -0.20 26.80
N ALA A 305 21.00 -0.23 26.16
CA ALA A 305 20.34 -1.49 25.85
C ALA A 305 21.09 -2.26 24.76
N ALA A 306 21.65 -3.42 25.12
CA ALA A 306 22.24 -4.34 24.14
C ALA A 306 21.17 -4.79 23.12
N PRO A 307 21.52 -4.97 21.83
CA PRO A 307 20.59 -5.51 20.84
C PRO A 307 20.10 -6.88 21.31
N ARG A 308 18.78 -7.04 21.46
CA ARG A 308 18.23 -8.35 21.82
C ARG A 308 18.38 -9.29 20.62
N PRO A 309 18.91 -10.51 20.80
CA PRO A 309 19.07 -11.45 19.70
C PRO A 309 17.71 -11.75 19.08
N PHE A 310 17.66 -11.68 17.74
CA PHE A 310 16.46 -12.01 16.98
C PHE A 310 16.26 -13.53 16.97
N PRO A 311 15.04 -14.03 17.25
CA PRO A 311 14.72 -15.43 17.01
C PRO A 311 14.86 -15.72 15.50
N ASN A 312 15.44 -16.88 15.18
CA ASN A 312 15.60 -17.34 13.81
C ASN A 312 14.21 -17.47 13.17
N LEU A 313 13.96 -16.74 12.08
CA LEU A 313 12.65 -16.73 11.42
C LEU A 313 12.37 -17.99 10.60
N ASP A 314 13.40 -18.85 10.41
CA ASP A 314 13.31 -20.13 9.71
C ASP A 314 12.92 -21.31 10.62
N GLU A 315 12.73 -21.10 11.93
CA GLU A 315 12.22 -22.17 12.78
C GLU A 315 10.70 -22.31 12.61
N PRO A 316 10.19 -23.50 12.22
CA PRO A 316 8.76 -23.74 12.20
C PRO A 316 8.20 -23.55 13.61
N ALA A 317 7.08 -22.82 13.70
CA ALA A 317 6.38 -22.59 14.95
C ALA A 317 6.13 -23.94 15.64
N ARG A 318 6.77 -24.16 16.79
CA ARG A 318 6.49 -25.35 17.61
C ARG A 318 5.01 -25.30 18.00
N SER A 319 4.25 -26.26 17.49
CA SER A 319 2.87 -26.49 17.88
C SER A 319 2.85 -26.93 19.34
N ASN A 320 2.17 -26.16 20.19
CA ASN A 320 1.59 -26.66 21.44
C ASN A 320 0.10 -26.89 21.21
#